data_AF-A0A1Y1RK70-F1
#
_entry.id   AF-A0A1Y1RK70-F1
#
_cell.length_a   1.000
_cell.length_b   1.000
_cell.length_c   1.000
_cell.angle_alpha   90.00
_cell.angle_beta   90.00
_cell.angle_gamma   90.00
#
_symmetry.space_group_name_H-M   'P 1'
#
loop_
_entity.id
_entity.type
_entity.pdbx_description
1 polymer ?
#
loop_
_entity_poly.entity_id
_entity_poly.type
_entity_poly.pdbx_seq_one_letter_code
_entity_poly.pdbx_strand_id
1 'polypeptide(L)'
;MRAFHYIRNRVIESRRVSPNKGSLQNHIELEKLYQLLRKSEYGMPRQTFELIVAVLIKEGYLIGYKGVRPVDLKNARLPISYAVDMLVTGKLIDIETQKRITDVVKHLFGKITEDYNISVQESIWQDFQKLRSKFERTLQEVQHQLAPLASESSESTSEMENFLLQLRQLVDYIEPHQSSDIGLEKFASRVGDNMDALIRMTENLGKIQSFLKMEKSGYQEMCNYMDHPAFSSIPDQTEFADLNKQVKEVKALLPFSDQLVLHLGIDRLKDEFALFREQYVRMYAAAHEKVYQAVIIEKLKKIKQSPGYRAIRKFREIRSLPVSDYFKEIDEKLDQAIQSCCLRLNRNDLKKHPQCLCNFLLGDRPTSISAESFEKEIHVALKQYLKSMQEPRVRDRIESYMETLQEGAPAGKLMHLLNLLADLPFDHLASQIVSTMDSDVIRHINRALKGKIKVVERNISKFFNELKGRHFTKNGLRRKFEAWLEHSEDPIEDGAFIKISMGLKK
;
A
#
# COMPACT_ATOMS: atom_id res chain seq x y z
N MET A 1 -49.72 -56.28 10.47
CA MET A 1 -49.72 -56.40 8.99
C MET A 1 -50.98 -55.80 8.34
N ARG A 2 -52.19 -56.36 8.51
CA ARG A 2 -53.41 -55.82 7.85
C ARG A 2 -53.76 -54.36 8.23
N ALA A 3 -53.64 -54.01 9.52
CA ALA A 3 -53.83 -52.63 9.96
C ALA A 3 -52.76 -51.65 9.43
N PHE A 4 -51.52 -52.10 9.23
CA PHE A 4 -50.45 -51.28 8.61
C PHE A 4 -50.78 -50.95 7.15
N HIS A 5 -51.22 -51.94 6.37
CA HIS A 5 -51.67 -51.71 4.99
C HIS A 5 -52.91 -50.84 4.93
N TYR A 6 -53.86 -51.00 5.86
CA TYR A 6 -55.06 -50.17 5.93
C TYR A 6 -54.72 -48.70 6.21
N ILE A 7 -53.82 -48.42 7.17
CA ILE A 7 -53.36 -47.07 7.50
C ILE A 7 -52.69 -46.43 6.28
N ARG A 8 -51.74 -47.15 5.66
CA ARG A 8 -51.03 -46.67 4.46
C ARG A 8 -52.01 -46.39 3.31
N ASN A 9 -52.94 -47.31 3.03
CA ASN A 9 -53.92 -47.15 1.94
C ASN A 9 -54.90 -46.00 2.21
N ARG A 10 -55.32 -45.74 3.45
CA ARG A 10 -56.19 -44.60 3.78
C ARG A 10 -55.51 -43.25 3.59
N VAL A 11 -54.22 -43.15 3.91
CA VAL A 11 -53.42 -41.94 3.61
C VAL A 11 -53.23 -41.77 2.09
N ILE A 12 -53.10 -42.88 1.35
CA ILE A 12 -53.06 -42.88 -0.13
C ILE A 12 -54.42 -42.53 -0.75
N GLU A 13 -55.55 -42.92 -0.14
CA GLU A 13 -56.89 -42.65 -0.66
C GLU A 13 -57.31 -41.19 -0.44
N SER A 14 -56.85 -40.52 0.62
CA SER A 14 -57.03 -39.07 0.81
C SER A 14 -56.42 -38.22 -0.32
N ARG A 15 -55.58 -38.82 -1.17
CA ARG A 15 -54.99 -38.23 -2.39
C ARG A 15 -56.01 -37.94 -3.50
N ARG A 16 -57.22 -38.53 -3.45
CA ARG A 16 -58.24 -38.39 -4.51
C ARG A 16 -59.27 -37.27 -4.26
N VAL A 17 -59.21 -36.58 -3.12
CA VAL A 17 -60.25 -35.60 -2.73
C VAL A 17 -59.61 -34.35 -2.11
N SER A 18 -59.03 -33.46 -2.91
CA SER A 18 -58.91 -32.02 -2.57
C SER A 18 -58.32 -31.19 -3.73
N PRO A 19 -59.11 -30.29 -4.35
CA PRO A 19 -58.62 -29.26 -5.24
C PRO A 19 -58.48 -27.95 -4.46
N ASN A 20 -57.36 -27.72 -3.76
CA ASN A 20 -57.06 -26.36 -3.29
C ASN A 20 -55.55 -26.10 -3.28
N LYS A 21 -55.15 -25.02 -3.96
CA LYS A 21 -53.77 -24.54 -4.09
C LYS A 21 -53.41 -23.73 -2.85
N GLY A 22 -52.51 -24.23 -2.01
CA GLY A 22 -51.91 -23.47 -0.90
C GLY A 22 -51.60 -24.25 0.39
N SER A 23 -52.20 -25.42 0.59
CA SER A 23 -51.93 -26.33 1.72
C SER A 23 -51.21 -27.59 1.24
N LEU A 24 -50.37 -28.21 2.08
CA LEU A 24 -49.73 -29.52 1.86
C LEU A 24 -50.66 -30.44 1.04
N GLN A 25 -50.39 -30.66 -0.25
CA GLN A 25 -51.28 -31.51 -1.04
C GLN A 25 -51.14 -32.96 -0.54
N ASN A 26 -52.25 -33.66 -0.33
CA ASN A 26 -52.30 -35.08 0.09
C ASN A 26 -51.90 -35.36 1.55
N HIS A 27 -52.46 -34.63 2.50
CA HIS A 27 -52.31 -34.89 3.94
C HIS A 27 -53.59 -35.48 4.54
N ILE A 28 -53.45 -36.23 5.63
CA ILE A 28 -54.55 -36.57 6.53
C ILE A 28 -54.23 -36.08 7.94
N GLU A 29 -55.19 -35.41 8.58
CA GLU A 29 -55.08 -35.04 9.99
C GLU A 29 -54.95 -36.30 10.86
N LEU A 30 -54.01 -36.28 11.79
CA LEU A 30 -53.70 -37.42 12.64
C LEU A 30 -54.93 -37.90 13.43
N GLU A 31 -55.69 -36.96 13.99
CA GLU A 31 -56.90 -37.27 14.77
C GLU A 31 -58.01 -37.85 13.87
N LYS A 32 -58.17 -37.34 12.64
CA LYS A 32 -59.14 -37.88 11.67
C LYS A 32 -58.80 -39.32 11.27
N LEU A 33 -57.52 -39.61 11.04
CA LEU A 33 -57.04 -40.96 10.76
C LEU A 33 -57.28 -41.90 11.96
N TYR A 34 -57.01 -41.43 13.18
CA TYR A 34 -57.30 -42.17 14.41
C TYR A 34 -58.79 -42.54 14.52
N GLN A 35 -59.69 -41.58 14.31
CA GLN A 35 -61.14 -41.81 14.39
C GLN A 35 -61.62 -42.84 13.36
N LEU A 36 -61.07 -42.84 12.14
CA LEU A 36 -61.38 -43.83 11.11
C LEU A 36 -60.95 -45.25 11.51
N LEU A 37 -59.79 -45.39 12.13
CA LEU A 37 -59.25 -46.68 12.58
C LEU A 37 -59.94 -47.19 13.84
N ARG A 38 -60.30 -46.30 14.75
CA ARG A 38 -61.07 -46.63 15.95
C ARG A 38 -62.43 -47.21 15.60
N LYS A 39 -63.10 -46.67 14.58
CA LYS A 39 -64.41 -47.13 14.10
C LYS A 39 -64.34 -48.27 13.07
N SER A 40 -63.13 -48.69 12.69
CA SER A 40 -62.95 -49.80 11.76
C SER A 40 -63.14 -51.15 12.45
N GLU A 41 -63.24 -52.23 11.65
CA GLU A 41 -63.28 -53.62 12.13
C GLU A 41 -62.10 -54.01 13.03
N TYR A 42 -61.02 -53.22 13.05
CA TYR A 42 -59.84 -53.44 13.87
C TYR A 42 -59.92 -52.81 15.27
N GLY A 43 -60.84 -51.86 15.52
CA GLY A 43 -61.08 -51.28 16.85
C GLY A 43 -59.82 -50.81 17.60
N MET A 44 -58.97 -50.01 16.95
CA MET A 44 -57.60 -49.75 17.44
C MET A 44 -57.54 -48.78 18.64
N PRO A 45 -56.91 -49.18 19.77
CA PRO A 45 -56.62 -48.28 20.90
C PRO A 45 -55.63 -47.16 20.51
N ARG A 46 -55.75 -45.99 21.14
CA ARG A 46 -54.95 -44.79 20.79
C ARG A 46 -53.44 -45.03 20.90
N GLN A 47 -52.99 -45.72 21.95
CA GLN A 47 -51.57 -46.02 22.17
C GLN A 47 -50.99 -46.91 21.05
N THR A 48 -51.76 -47.91 20.60
CA THR A 48 -51.36 -48.80 19.50
C THR A 48 -51.33 -48.07 18.17
N PHE A 49 -52.30 -47.17 17.93
CA PHE A 49 -52.30 -46.31 16.75
C PHE A 49 -51.06 -45.42 16.71
N GLU A 50 -50.76 -44.71 17.79
CA GLU A 50 -49.61 -43.82 17.88
C GLU A 50 -48.28 -44.59 17.71
N LEU A 51 -48.16 -45.79 18.27
CA LEU A 51 -46.98 -46.64 18.06
C LEU A 51 -46.83 -47.07 16.60
N ILE A 52 -47.92 -47.47 15.94
CA ILE A 52 -47.87 -47.89 14.53
C ILE A 52 -47.51 -46.70 13.62
N VAL A 53 -48.07 -45.51 13.89
CA VAL A 53 -47.70 -44.29 13.17
C VAL A 53 -46.23 -43.93 13.42
N ALA A 54 -45.73 -44.09 14.64
CA ALA A 54 -44.31 -43.89 14.97
C ALA A 54 -43.41 -44.79 14.13
N VAL A 55 -43.74 -46.08 14.07
CA VAL A 55 -43.01 -47.07 13.28
C VAL A 55 -43.11 -46.73 11.79
N LEU A 56 -44.28 -46.40 11.27
CA LEU A 56 -44.46 -46.05 9.86
C LEU A 56 -43.67 -44.81 9.46
N ILE A 57 -43.54 -43.81 10.34
CA ILE A 57 -42.72 -42.63 10.07
C ILE A 57 -41.22 -42.97 10.21
N LYS A 58 -40.83 -43.78 11.20
CA LYS A 58 -39.44 -44.20 11.41
C LYS A 58 -38.92 -45.07 10.25
N GLU A 59 -39.76 -45.98 9.76
CA GLU A 59 -39.51 -46.79 8.56
C GLU A 59 -39.72 -45.97 7.26
N GLY A 60 -40.11 -44.70 7.39
CA GLY A 60 -40.16 -43.76 6.28
C GLY A 60 -41.44 -43.81 5.43
N TYR A 61 -42.35 -44.75 5.66
CA TYR A 61 -43.61 -44.85 4.91
C TYR A 61 -44.52 -43.61 5.04
N LEU A 62 -44.39 -42.87 6.14
CA LEU A 62 -45.13 -41.64 6.42
C LEU A 62 -44.17 -40.51 6.84
N ILE A 63 -44.59 -39.27 6.63
CA ILE A 63 -43.91 -38.06 7.11
C ILE A 63 -44.90 -37.32 8.01
N GLY A 64 -44.49 -37.02 9.23
CA GLY A 64 -45.28 -36.23 10.18
C GLY A 64 -44.99 -34.74 10.03
N TYR A 65 -46.03 -33.91 10.11
CA TYR A 65 -45.94 -32.44 10.07
C TYR A 65 -46.62 -31.81 11.29
N LYS A 66 -46.04 -30.70 11.77
CA LYS A 66 -46.65 -29.77 12.73
C LYS A 66 -46.87 -28.43 12.04
N GLY A 67 -48.13 -28.10 11.74
CA GLY A 67 -48.42 -27.06 10.75
C GLY A 67 -47.71 -27.35 9.42
N VAL A 68 -46.84 -26.44 8.96
CA VAL A 68 -46.13 -26.57 7.66
C VAL A 68 -44.75 -27.23 7.80
N ARG A 69 -44.28 -27.51 9.03
CA ARG A 69 -42.92 -28.02 9.24
C ARG A 69 -42.91 -29.55 9.40
N PRO A 70 -42.05 -30.29 8.68
CA PRO A 70 -41.87 -31.71 8.90
C PRO A 70 -41.22 -31.95 10.28
N VAL A 71 -41.56 -33.07 10.90
CA VAL A 71 -41.17 -33.41 12.27
C VAL A 71 -40.25 -34.61 12.23
N ASP A 72 -39.04 -34.45 12.76
CA ASP A 72 -38.10 -35.55 12.95
C ASP A 72 -38.47 -36.33 14.22
N LEU A 73 -38.92 -37.58 14.04
CA LEU A 73 -39.29 -38.46 15.15
C LEU A 73 -38.11 -38.90 16.01
N LYS A 74 -36.84 -38.72 15.60
CA LYS A 74 -35.68 -39.01 16.46
C LYS A 74 -35.72 -38.19 17.76
N ASN A 75 -36.39 -37.04 17.74
CA ASN A 75 -36.50 -36.12 18.88
C ASN A 75 -37.94 -35.98 19.42
N ALA A 76 -38.92 -36.67 18.83
CA ALA A 76 -40.31 -36.56 19.24
C ALA A 76 -40.62 -37.50 20.43
N ARG A 77 -41.23 -36.96 21.48
CA ARG A 77 -41.72 -37.76 22.62
C ARG A 77 -43.09 -38.37 22.26
N LEU A 78 -43.30 -39.63 22.62
CA LEU A 78 -44.64 -40.21 22.63
C LEU A 78 -45.47 -39.58 23.76
N PRO A 79 -46.77 -39.31 23.59
CA PRO A 79 -47.63 -39.46 22.40
C PRO A 79 -47.23 -38.62 21.17
N ILE A 80 -47.26 -39.22 19.97
CA ILE A 80 -46.94 -38.52 18.71
C ILE A 80 -47.88 -37.34 18.44
N SER A 81 -49.11 -37.38 18.96
CA SER A 81 -50.09 -36.31 18.80
C SER A 81 -49.66 -34.96 19.39
N TYR A 82 -48.61 -34.91 20.22
CA TYR A 82 -48.04 -33.64 20.70
C TYR A 82 -47.10 -32.99 19.68
N ALA A 83 -46.51 -33.81 18.81
CA ALA A 83 -45.49 -33.39 17.86
C ALA A 83 -46.00 -33.34 16.43
N VAL A 84 -47.03 -34.11 16.07
CA VAL A 84 -47.52 -34.28 14.69
C VAL A 84 -49.03 -34.05 14.63
N ASP A 85 -49.44 -33.13 13.76
CA ASP A 85 -50.85 -32.81 13.51
C ASP A 85 -51.34 -33.42 12.18
N MET A 86 -50.42 -33.60 11.21
CA MET A 86 -50.72 -34.07 9.86
C MET A 86 -49.75 -35.17 9.42
N LEU A 87 -50.26 -36.12 8.64
CA LEU A 87 -49.49 -37.21 8.04
C LEU A 87 -49.57 -37.15 6.52
N VAL A 88 -48.42 -37.34 5.87
CA VAL A 88 -48.27 -37.42 4.42
C VAL A 88 -47.58 -38.75 4.09
N THR A 89 -47.87 -39.37 2.94
CA THR A 89 -47.08 -40.52 2.48
C THR A 89 -45.72 -40.07 1.99
N GLY A 90 -44.65 -40.67 2.50
CA GLY A 90 -43.32 -40.46 1.92
C GLY A 90 -43.23 -41.13 0.54
N LYS A 91 -42.69 -40.42 -0.44
CA LYS A 91 -42.33 -40.98 -1.76
C LYS A 91 -40.81 -41.10 -1.82
N LEU A 92 -40.33 -42.29 -2.10
CA LEU A 92 -38.92 -42.49 -2.40
C LEU A 92 -38.67 -42.03 -3.84
N ILE A 93 -37.60 -41.27 -4.06
CA ILE A 93 -37.12 -40.94 -5.41
C ILE A 93 -36.69 -42.21 -6.15
N ASP A 94 -36.69 -42.20 -7.49
CA ASP A 94 -36.31 -43.37 -8.28
C ASP A 94 -34.82 -43.73 -8.13
N ILE A 95 -34.46 -44.97 -8.48
CA ILE A 95 -33.12 -45.53 -8.26
C ILE A 95 -32.04 -44.77 -9.05
N GLU A 96 -32.35 -44.22 -10.22
CA GLU A 96 -31.40 -43.45 -11.02
C GLU A 96 -31.08 -42.12 -10.34
N THR A 97 -32.12 -41.43 -9.85
CA THR A 97 -31.99 -40.21 -9.05
C THR A 97 -31.24 -40.47 -7.74
N GLN A 98 -31.49 -41.60 -7.07
CA GLN A 98 -30.75 -41.97 -5.85
C GLN A 98 -29.24 -42.06 -6.10
N LYS A 99 -28.82 -42.76 -7.17
CA LYS A 99 -27.39 -42.88 -7.53
C LYS A 99 -26.75 -41.52 -7.76
N ARG A 100 -27.41 -40.65 -8.54
CA ARG A 100 -26.92 -39.28 -8.80
C ARG A 100 -26.77 -38.48 -7.51
N ILE A 101 -27.77 -38.53 -6.63
CA ILE A 101 -27.72 -37.84 -5.33
C ILE A 101 -26.63 -38.42 -4.43
N THR A 102 -26.42 -39.73 -4.41
CA THR A 102 -25.34 -40.35 -3.64
C THR A 102 -23.97 -39.84 -4.06
N ASP A 103 -23.71 -39.70 -5.36
CA ASP A 103 -22.44 -39.15 -5.88
C ASP A 103 -22.26 -37.68 -5.49
N VAL A 104 -23.32 -36.86 -5.60
CA VAL A 104 -23.30 -35.47 -5.14
C VAL A 104 -23.03 -35.39 -3.64
N VAL A 105 -23.71 -36.21 -2.83
CA VAL A 105 -23.59 -36.19 -1.37
C VAL A 105 -22.18 -36.58 -0.94
N LYS A 106 -21.59 -37.57 -1.63
CA LYS A 106 -20.21 -37.97 -1.41
C LYS A 106 -19.25 -36.81 -1.70
N HIS A 107 -19.45 -36.08 -2.79
CA HIS A 107 -18.60 -34.94 -3.15
C HIS A 107 -18.76 -33.74 -2.21
N LEU A 108 -20.00 -33.29 -1.98
CA LEU A 108 -20.28 -32.07 -1.21
C LEU A 108 -20.13 -32.24 0.30
N PHE A 109 -20.41 -33.43 0.82
CA PHE A 109 -20.45 -33.70 2.27
C PHE A 109 -19.46 -34.77 2.74
N GLY A 110 -18.80 -35.51 1.84
CA GLY A 110 -17.91 -36.62 2.21
C GLY A 110 -18.64 -37.83 2.81
N LYS A 111 -19.96 -37.92 2.63
CA LYS A 111 -20.80 -38.97 3.23
C LYS A 111 -21.10 -40.07 2.22
N ILE A 112 -20.99 -41.32 2.66
CA ILE A 112 -21.48 -42.48 1.90
C ILE A 112 -22.90 -42.77 2.34
N THR A 113 -23.81 -42.95 1.38
CA THR A 113 -25.21 -43.27 1.65
C THR A 113 -25.47 -44.71 1.24
N GLU A 114 -25.63 -45.59 2.22
CA GLU A 114 -26.04 -46.99 2.05
C GLU A 114 -27.51 -47.13 2.46
N ASP A 115 -28.22 -48.11 1.89
CA ASP A 115 -29.62 -48.44 2.21
C ASP A 115 -30.59 -47.26 2.14
N TYR A 116 -30.72 -46.68 0.94
CA TYR A 116 -31.54 -45.49 0.67
C TYR A 116 -33.02 -45.71 1.06
N ASN A 117 -33.46 -45.02 2.11
CA ASN A 117 -34.83 -45.00 2.59
C ASN A 117 -35.32 -43.55 2.79
N ILE A 118 -36.60 -43.37 3.10
CA ILE A 118 -37.19 -42.03 3.18
C ILE A 118 -36.59 -41.21 4.34
N SER A 119 -36.18 -41.85 5.44
CA SER A 119 -35.46 -41.14 6.51
C SER A 119 -34.07 -40.64 6.07
N VAL A 120 -33.35 -41.44 5.27
CA VAL A 120 -32.07 -41.05 4.66
C VAL A 120 -32.29 -39.91 3.66
N GLN A 121 -33.32 -40.01 2.82
CA GLN A 121 -33.72 -38.98 1.85
C GLN A 121 -34.00 -37.63 2.54
N GLU A 122 -34.80 -37.63 3.62
CA GLU A 122 -35.09 -36.42 4.40
C GLU A 122 -33.83 -35.85 5.07
N SER A 123 -32.96 -36.71 5.61
CA SER A 123 -31.69 -36.28 6.19
C SER A 123 -30.78 -35.62 5.15
N ILE A 124 -30.68 -36.19 3.95
CA ILE A 124 -29.92 -35.62 2.84
C ILE A 124 -30.50 -34.25 2.47
N TRP A 125 -31.83 -34.16 2.33
CA TRP A 125 -32.48 -32.90 1.99
C TRP A 125 -32.23 -31.79 3.03
N GLN A 126 -32.28 -32.12 4.33
CA GLN A 126 -31.92 -31.18 5.39
C GLN A 126 -30.46 -30.71 5.27
N ASP A 127 -29.54 -31.59 4.88
CA ASP A 127 -28.14 -31.22 4.65
C ASP A 127 -28.00 -30.27 3.45
N PHE A 128 -28.74 -30.49 2.35
CA PHE A 128 -28.83 -29.54 1.24
C PHE A 128 -29.40 -28.18 1.68
N GLN A 129 -30.45 -28.15 2.51
CA GLN A 129 -31.01 -26.91 3.04
C GLN A 129 -30.00 -26.13 3.90
N LYS A 130 -29.24 -26.82 4.76
CA LYS A 130 -28.14 -26.21 5.52
C LYS A 130 -27.05 -25.69 4.58
N LEU A 131 -26.68 -26.48 3.58
CA LEU A 131 -25.68 -26.13 2.58
C LEU A 131 -26.08 -24.85 1.84
N ARG A 132 -27.33 -24.72 1.41
CA ARG A 132 -27.88 -23.48 0.84
C ARG A 132 -27.60 -22.27 1.72
N SER A 133 -27.95 -22.33 3.01
CA SER A 133 -27.74 -21.19 3.91
C SER A 133 -26.26 -20.80 4.06
N LYS A 134 -25.35 -21.79 4.00
CA LYS A 134 -23.90 -21.57 4.02
C LYS A 134 -23.40 -20.95 2.71
N PHE A 135 -23.89 -21.44 1.58
CA PHE A 135 -23.53 -20.93 0.26
C PHE A 135 -24.04 -19.51 0.04
N GLU A 136 -25.26 -19.19 0.43
CA GLU A 136 -25.81 -17.83 0.32
C GLU A 136 -24.93 -16.81 1.06
N ARG A 137 -24.54 -17.11 2.30
CA ARG A 137 -23.60 -16.25 3.08
C ARG A 137 -22.25 -16.15 2.39
N THR A 138 -21.69 -17.28 1.96
CA THR A 138 -20.40 -17.33 1.28
C THR A 138 -20.41 -16.51 -0.01
N LEU A 139 -21.44 -16.65 -0.83
CA LEU A 139 -21.59 -15.91 -2.09
C LEU A 139 -21.71 -14.40 -1.83
N GLN A 140 -22.47 -13.99 -0.81
CA GLN A 140 -22.56 -12.58 -0.43
C GLN A 140 -21.20 -12.01 0.02
N GLU A 141 -20.47 -12.75 0.86
CA GLU A 141 -19.13 -12.36 1.32
C GLU A 141 -18.15 -12.24 0.15
N VAL A 142 -18.13 -13.24 -0.74
CA VAL A 142 -17.26 -13.27 -1.92
C VAL A 142 -17.59 -12.10 -2.85
N GLN A 143 -18.87 -11.88 -3.17
CA GLN A 143 -19.29 -10.76 -4.03
C GLN A 143 -18.91 -9.40 -3.43
N HIS A 144 -19.13 -9.20 -2.13
CA HIS A 144 -18.78 -7.95 -1.46
C HIS A 144 -17.26 -7.68 -1.50
N GLN A 145 -16.44 -8.72 -1.36
CA GLN A 145 -14.98 -8.57 -1.39
C GLN A 145 -14.38 -8.48 -2.79
N LEU A 146 -15.03 -9.10 -3.79
CA LEU A 146 -14.61 -9.06 -5.20
C LEU A 146 -14.97 -7.74 -5.87
N ALA A 147 -16.13 -7.15 -5.56
CA ALA A 147 -16.61 -5.93 -6.19
C ALA A 147 -15.56 -4.79 -6.27
N PRO A 148 -14.86 -4.41 -5.18
CA PRO A 148 -13.84 -3.36 -5.28
C PRO A 148 -12.65 -3.77 -6.16
N LEU A 149 -12.18 -5.02 -6.06
CA LEU A 149 -11.04 -5.53 -6.84
C LEU A 149 -11.35 -5.59 -8.34
N ALA A 150 -12.58 -5.98 -8.69
CA ALA A 150 -13.05 -5.98 -10.07
C ALA A 150 -13.22 -4.56 -10.62
N SER A 151 -13.73 -3.62 -9.81
CA SER A 151 -13.95 -2.24 -10.24
C SER A 151 -12.67 -1.44 -10.52
N GLU A 152 -11.58 -1.81 -9.86
CA GLU A 152 -10.26 -1.18 -10.04
C GLU A 152 -9.46 -1.83 -11.18
N SER A 153 -9.90 -3.00 -11.68
CA SER A 153 -9.22 -3.73 -12.73
C SER A 153 -9.65 -3.28 -14.13
N SER A 154 -8.71 -3.31 -15.07
CA SER A 154 -8.96 -3.14 -16.50
C SER A 154 -9.25 -4.46 -17.23
N GLU A 155 -9.07 -5.61 -16.57
CA GLU A 155 -9.18 -6.94 -17.16
C GLU A 155 -10.55 -7.60 -16.90
N SER A 156 -10.89 -8.61 -17.70
CA SER A 156 -12.16 -9.34 -17.56
C SER A 156 -12.21 -10.19 -16.27
N THR A 157 -13.33 -10.06 -15.56
CA THR A 157 -13.79 -10.91 -14.44
C THR A 157 -15.05 -11.73 -14.80
N SER A 158 -15.38 -11.81 -16.10
CA SER A 158 -16.63 -12.37 -16.57
C SER A 158 -16.77 -13.88 -16.30
N GLU A 159 -15.69 -14.66 -16.29
CA GLU A 159 -15.76 -16.08 -15.94
C GLU A 159 -16.13 -16.26 -14.47
N MET A 160 -15.50 -15.52 -13.56
CA MET A 160 -15.85 -15.52 -12.14
C MET A 160 -17.30 -15.08 -11.92
N GLU A 161 -17.75 -14.01 -12.58
CA GLU A 161 -19.12 -13.51 -12.46
C GLU A 161 -20.16 -14.52 -12.97
N ASN A 162 -19.93 -15.09 -14.16
CA ASN A 162 -20.78 -16.14 -14.74
C ASN A 162 -20.83 -17.37 -13.84
N PHE A 163 -19.68 -17.77 -13.30
CA PHE A 163 -19.58 -18.87 -12.36
C PHE A 163 -20.40 -18.61 -11.08
N LEU A 164 -20.25 -17.44 -10.45
CA LEU A 164 -20.99 -17.07 -9.24
C LEU A 164 -22.51 -17.01 -9.50
N LEU A 165 -22.91 -16.56 -10.70
CA LEU A 165 -24.31 -16.56 -11.12
C LEU A 165 -24.86 -17.98 -11.28
N GLN A 166 -24.11 -18.87 -11.94
CA GLN A 166 -24.49 -20.28 -12.09
C GLN A 166 -24.60 -20.98 -10.74
N LEU A 167 -23.68 -20.72 -9.80
CA LEU A 167 -23.71 -21.30 -8.46
C LEU A 167 -24.93 -20.82 -7.68
N ARG A 168 -25.26 -19.52 -7.79
CA ARG A 168 -26.48 -18.96 -7.18
C ARG A 168 -27.73 -19.63 -7.74
N GLN A 169 -27.83 -19.73 -9.07
CA GLN A 169 -28.95 -20.43 -9.71
C GLN A 169 -29.08 -21.87 -9.21
N LEU A 170 -27.97 -22.61 -9.07
CA LEU A 170 -27.98 -23.98 -8.54
C LEU A 170 -28.53 -24.04 -7.10
N VAL A 171 -28.10 -23.11 -6.24
CA VAL A 171 -28.53 -23.04 -4.83
C VAL A 171 -30.00 -22.64 -4.69
N ASP A 172 -30.51 -21.81 -5.60
CA ASP A 172 -31.92 -21.37 -5.59
C ASP A 172 -32.90 -22.53 -5.78
N TYR A 173 -32.50 -23.62 -6.44
CA TYR A 173 -33.32 -24.84 -6.57
C TYR A 173 -33.55 -25.59 -5.25
N ILE A 174 -32.73 -25.32 -4.22
CA ILE A 174 -32.89 -25.93 -2.90
C ILE A 174 -33.96 -25.13 -2.13
N GLU A 175 -35.23 -25.31 -2.47
CA GLU A 175 -36.34 -24.59 -1.82
C GLU A 175 -36.67 -25.16 -0.43
N PRO A 176 -36.61 -24.37 0.67
CA PRO A 176 -36.81 -24.88 2.03
C PRO A 176 -38.19 -25.46 2.31
N HIS A 177 -39.19 -25.09 1.52
CA HIS A 177 -40.59 -25.49 1.70
C HIS A 177 -41.00 -26.69 0.84
N GLN A 178 -40.11 -27.18 -0.03
CA GLN A 178 -40.37 -28.38 -0.83
C GLN A 178 -40.09 -29.65 -0.01
N SER A 179 -40.87 -30.71 -0.28
CA SER A 179 -40.64 -32.05 0.25
C SER A 179 -39.36 -32.66 -0.34
N SER A 180 -38.72 -33.59 0.38
CA SER A 180 -37.42 -34.13 -0.02
C SER A 180 -37.45 -34.84 -1.37
N ASP A 181 -38.56 -35.48 -1.74
CA ASP A 181 -38.72 -36.18 -3.01
C ASP A 181 -38.67 -35.22 -4.20
N ILE A 182 -39.50 -34.18 -4.17
CA ILE A 182 -39.57 -33.17 -5.23
C ILE A 182 -38.28 -32.34 -5.27
N GLY A 183 -37.75 -31.97 -4.10
CA GLY A 183 -36.54 -31.16 -4.00
C GLY A 183 -35.31 -31.88 -4.56
N LEU A 184 -35.12 -33.15 -4.21
CA LEU A 184 -34.00 -33.95 -4.71
C LEU A 184 -34.17 -34.33 -6.18
N GLU A 185 -35.37 -34.66 -6.64
CA GLU A 185 -35.66 -34.91 -8.07
C GLU A 185 -35.32 -33.66 -8.91
N LYS A 186 -35.77 -32.46 -8.47
CA LYS A 186 -35.46 -31.20 -9.16
C LYS A 186 -33.97 -30.89 -9.14
N PHE A 187 -33.32 -31.02 -7.98
CA PHE A 187 -31.89 -30.76 -7.87
C PHE A 187 -31.07 -31.72 -8.76
N ALA A 188 -31.36 -33.02 -8.71
CA ALA A 188 -30.71 -34.03 -9.55
C ALA A 188 -30.93 -33.76 -11.05
N SER A 189 -32.14 -33.35 -11.46
CA SER A 189 -32.42 -33.01 -12.86
C SER A 189 -31.60 -31.81 -13.36
N ARG A 190 -31.22 -30.88 -12.47
CA ARG A 190 -30.46 -29.68 -12.83
C ARG A 190 -28.96 -29.91 -12.86
N VAL A 191 -28.43 -30.69 -11.90
CA VAL A 191 -27.04 -31.18 -11.97
C VAL A 191 -26.88 -32.09 -13.20
N GLY A 192 -27.94 -32.80 -13.57
CA GLY A 192 -27.95 -33.72 -14.71
C GLY A 192 -26.87 -34.79 -14.54
N ASP A 193 -26.27 -35.19 -15.67
CA ASP A 193 -25.11 -36.09 -15.67
C ASP A 193 -23.77 -35.34 -15.55
N ASN A 194 -23.80 -34.01 -15.43
CA ASN A 194 -22.59 -33.17 -15.47
C ASN A 194 -22.02 -32.92 -14.07
N MET A 195 -21.68 -34.01 -13.38
CA MET A 195 -20.98 -33.95 -12.09
C MET A 195 -19.67 -33.15 -12.18
N ASP A 196 -18.98 -33.21 -13.31
CA ASP A 196 -17.75 -32.46 -13.53
C ASP A 196 -17.96 -30.93 -13.44
N ALA A 197 -19.12 -30.42 -13.91
CA ALA A 197 -19.44 -29.02 -13.76
C ALA A 197 -19.58 -28.63 -12.28
N LEU A 198 -20.28 -29.44 -11.48
CA LEU A 198 -20.41 -29.20 -10.04
C LEU A 198 -19.06 -29.22 -9.33
N ILE A 199 -18.19 -30.18 -9.68
CA ILE A 199 -16.83 -30.29 -9.11
C ILE A 199 -16.04 -29.03 -9.42
N ARG A 200 -15.93 -28.64 -10.70
CA ARG A 200 -15.23 -27.41 -11.12
C ARG A 200 -15.78 -26.17 -10.42
N MET A 201 -17.10 -26.09 -10.27
CA MET A 201 -17.77 -24.99 -9.57
C MET A 201 -17.33 -24.91 -8.09
N THR A 202 -17.32 -26.04 -7.39
CA THR A 202 -16.88 -26.07 -5.99
C THR A 202 -15.38 -25.76 -5.83
N GLU A 203 -14.55 -26.23 -6.75
CA GLU A 203 -13.10 -25.95 -6.76
C GLU A 203 -12.82 -24.47 -7.03
N ASN A 204 -13.49 -23.87 -8.01
CA ASN A 204 -13.35 -22.45 -8.33
C ASN A 204 -13.80 -21.55 -7.18
N LEU A 205 -14.89 -21.90 -6.47
CA LEU A 205 -15.26 -21.20 -5.25
C LEU A 205 -14.15 -21.29 -4.19
N GLY A 206 -13.57 -22.48 -4.02
CA GLY A 206 -12.45 -22.70 -3.11
C GLY A 206 -11.24 -21.82 -3.46
N LYS A 207 -10.87 -21.72 -4.74
CA LYS A 207 -9.79 -20.85 -5.23
C LYS A 207 -10.05 -19.38 -4.90
N ILE A 208 -11.25 -18.88 -5.21
CA ILE A 208 -11.66 -17.50 -4.93
C ILE A 208 -11.61 -17.22 -3.43
N GLN A 209 -12.17 -18.11 -2.61
CA GLN A 209 -12.16 -17.94 -1.15
C GLN A 209 -10.74 -17.99 -0.57
N SER A 210 -9.89 -18.87 -1.08
CA SER A 210 -8.49 -18.96 -0.67
C SER A 210 -7.76 -17.66 -1.00
N PHE A 211 -7.94 -17.13 -2.22
CA PHE A 211 -7.38 -15.86 -2.63
C PHE A 211 -7.82 -14.72 -1.70
N LEU A 212 -9.13 -14.57 -1.50
CA LEU A 212 -9.68 -13.48 -0.69
C LEU A 212 -9.23 -13.51 0.78
N LYS A 213 -9.09 -14.71 1.36
CA LYS A 213 -8.75 -14.87 2.78
C LYS A 213 -7.26 -14.86 3.06
N MET A 214 -6.46 -15.53 2.23
CA MET A 214 -5.04 -15.77 2.52
C MET A 214 -4.11 -14.86 1.71
N GLU A 215 -4.55 -14.41 0.54
CA GLU A 215 -3.63 -13.85 -0.47
C GLU A 215 -3.89 -12.38 -0.80
N LYS A 216 -5.10 -11.88 -0.49
CA LYS A 216 -5.50 -10.50 -0.79
C LYS A 216 -4.53 -9.45 -0.25
N SER A 217 -4.03 -9.60 0.97
CA SER A 217 -3.08 -8.63 1.55
C SER A 217 -1.74 -8.64 0.82
N GLY A 218 -1.20 -9.83 0.53
CA GLY A 218 0.05 -9.97 -0.24
C GLY A 218 -0.10 -9.42 -1.66
N TYR A 219 -1.23 -9.66 -2.30
CA TYR A 219 -1.58 -9.06 -3.59
C TYR A 219 -1.56 -7.53 -3.54
N GLN A 220 -2.24 -6.93 -2.55
CA GLN A 220 -2.29 -5.47 -2.40
C GLN A 220 -0.90 -4.88 -2.12
N GLU A 221 -0.06 -5.55 -1.34
CA GLU A 221 1.33 -5.14 -1.12
C GLU A 221 2.14 -5.13 -2.42
N MET A 222 1.95 -6.14 -3.29
CA MET A 222 2.60 -6.20 -4.59
C MET A 222 2.13 -5.08 -5.52
N CYS A 223 0.82 -4.80 -5.59
CA CYS A 223 0.28 -3.68 -6.37
C CYS A 223 0.86 -2.34 -5.90
N ASN A 224 0.77 -2.06 -4.59
CA ASN A 224 1.28 -0.83 -3.99
C ASN A 224 2.79 -0.65 -4.22
N TYR A 225 3.55 -1.74 -4.18
CA TYR A 225 4.97 -1.70 -4.50
C TYR A 225 5.17 -1.28 -5.95
N MET A 226 4.51 -1.94 -6.90
CA MET A 226 4.66 -1.77 -8.36
C MET A 226 4.09 -0.46 -8.93
N ASP A 227 3.16 0.17 -8.22
CA ASP A 227 2.60 1.49 -8.56
C ASP A 227 3.52 2.65 -8.19
N HIS A 228 4.63 2.37 -7.49
CA HIS A 228 5.55 3.42 -7.06
C HIS A 228 6.20 4.14 -8.26
N PRO A 229 6.28 5.49 -8.25
CA PRO A 229 6.78 6.28 -9.38
C PRO A 229 8.25 6.01 -9.75
N ALA A 230 9.03 5.47 -8.82
CA ALA A 230 10.44 5.12 -9.05
C ALA A 230 10.65 4.17 -10.25
N PHE A 231 9.66 3.32 -10.58
CA PHE A 231 9.77 2.41 -11.72
C PHE A 231 9.60 3.10 -13.08
N SER A 232 8.91 4.24 -13.11
CA SER A 232 8.79 5.06 -14.33
C SER A 232 10.08 5.86 -14.61
N SER A 233 10.97 5.97 -13.63
CA SER A 233 12.23 6.71 -13.74
C SER A 233 13.43 5.82 -14.10
N ILE A 234 13.23 4.50 -14.29
CA ILE A 234 14.32 3.61 -14.69
C ILE A 234 14.74 3.94 -16.14
N PRO A 235 16.02 4.26 -16.40
CA PRO A 235 16.48 4.59 -17.73
C PRO A 235 16.39 3.40 -18.69
N ASP A 236 16.04 3.65 -19.95
CA ASP A 236 16.02 2.64 -21.03
C ASP A 236 17.42 2.24 -21.55
N GLN A 237 18.43 2.32 -20.69
CA GLN A 237 19.80 1.95 -21.04
C GLN A 237 19.95 0.42 -21.09
N THR A 238 20.89 -0.08 -21.88
CA THR A 238 21.13 -1.53 -22.04
C THR A 238 21.41 -2.23 -20.73
N GLU A 239 22.00 -1.56 -19.74
CA GLU A 239 22.27 -2.10 -18.41
C GLU A 239 21.01 -2.37 -17.57
N PHE A 240 19.88 -1.71 -17.87
CA PHE A 240 18.60 -1.88 -17.16
C PHE A 240 17.52 -2.54 -18.03
N ALA A 241 17.84 -2.96 -19.26
CA ALA A 241 16.86 -3.52 -20.19
C ALA A 241 16.13 -4.76 -19.63
N ASP A 242 16.87 -5.66 -18.98
CA ASP A 242 16.31 -6.86 -18.35
C ASP A 242 15.36 -6.51 -17.20
N LEU A 243 15.70 -5.49 -16.41
CA LEU A 243 14.88 -5.01 -15.31
C LEU A 243 13.58 -4.37 -15.83
N ASN A 244 13.67 -3.54 -16.87
CA ASN A 244 12.49 -2.95 -17.51
C ASN A 244 11.58 -4.01 -18.14
N LYS A 245 12.16 -5.09 -18.68
CA LYS A 245 11.40 -6.25 -19.17
C LYS A 245 10.64 -6.93 -18.03
N GLN A 246 11.31 -7.24 -16.92
CA GLN A 246 10.69 -7.84 -15.74
C GLN A 246 9.58 -6.97 -15.14
N VAL A 247 9.79 -5.64 -15.06
CA VAL A 247 8.75 -4.71 -14.60
C VAL A 247 7.51 -4.83 -15.47
N LYS A 248 7.66 -4.90 -16.80
CA LYS A 248 6.53 -5.08 -17.73
C LYS A 248 5.85 -6.43 -17.56
N GLU A 249 6.62 -7.51 -17.40
CA GLU A 249 6.10 -8.87 -17.19
C GLU A 249 5.30 -8.96 -15.90
N VAL A 250 5.83 -8.46 -14.79
CA VAL A 250 5.11 -8.42 -13.50
C VAL A 250 3.88 -7.53 -13.61
N LYS A 251 3.98 -6.33 -14.21
CA LYS A 251 2.82 -5.43 -14.39
C LYS A 251 1.74 -6.01 -15.28
N ALA A 252 2.07 -6.89 -16.22
CA ALA A 252 1.08 -7.60 -17.04
C ALA A 252 0.32 -8.69 -16.25
N LEU A 253 0.91 -9.21 -15.16
CA LEU A 253 0.31 -10.24 -14.31
C LEU A 253 -0.46 -9.67 -13.10
N LEU A 254 -0.23 -8.40 -12.74
CA LEU A 254 -0.89 -7.73 -11.62
C LEU A 254 -2.40 -7.50 -11.76
N PRO A 255 -2.96 -7.20 -12.95
CA PRO A 255 -4.38 -6.88 -13.05
C PRO A 255 -5.25 -8.01 -12.51
N PHE A 256 -6.20 -7.64 -11.64
CA PHE A 256 -7.13 -8.59 -11.07
C PHE A 256 -8.03 -9.17 -12.18
N SER A 257 -7.96 -10.48 -12.40
CA SER A 257 -8.59 -11.12 -13.55
C SER A 257 -8.97 -12.58 -13.28
N ASP A 258 -9.81 -13.13 -14.15
CA ASP A 258 -10.12 -14.57 -14.17
C ASP A 258 -8.84 -15.42 -14.25
N GLN A 259 -7.86 -14.97 -15.06
CA GLN A 259 -6.58 -15.65 -15.25
C GLN A 259 -5.75 -15.73 -13.97
N LEU A 260 -5.74 -14.67 -13.15
CA LEU A 260 -4.99 -14.63 -11.89
C LEU A 260 -5.57 -15.59 -10.84
N VAL A 261 -6.90 -15.58 -10.67
CA VAL A 261 -7.57 -16.28 -9.57
C VAL A 261 -7.92 -17.73 -9.91
N LEU A 262 -8.41 -17.99 -11.13
CA LEU A 262 -8.93 -19.30 -11.51
C LEU A 262 -7.87 -20.20 -12.16
N HIS A 263 -6.97 -19.63 -12.96
CA HIS A 263 -6.11 -20.39 -13.88
C HIS A 263 -4.65 -20.47 -13.44
N LEU A 264 -3.95 -19.33 -13.33
CA LEU A 264 -2.52 -19.29 -13.01
C LEU A 264 -2.24 -19.46 -11.52
N GLY A 265 -3.19 -19.05 -10.67
CA GLY A 265 -2.97 -18.90 -9.24
C GLY A 265 -2.04 -17.72 -8.93
N ILE A 266 -2.17 -17.18 -7.71
CA ILE A 266 -1.30 -16.07 -7.27
C ILE A 266 0.17 -16.49 -7.16
N ASP A 267 0.46 -17.79 -7.08
CA ASP A 267 1.81 -18.31 -6.87
C ASP A 267 2.75 -17.93 -8.01
N ARG A 268 2.29 -17.97 -9.27
CA ARG A 268 3.09 -17.50 -10.40
C ARG A 268 3.41 -16.00 -10.28
N LEU A 269 2.45 -15.18 -9.88
CA LEU A 269 2.67 -13.75 -9.66
C LEU A 269 3.69 -13.54 -8.52
N LYS A 270 3.59 -14.28 -7.42
CA LYS A 270 4.53 -14.21 -6.29
C LYS A 270 5.95 -14.57 -6.72
N ASP A 271 6.12 -15.64 -7.51
CA ASP A 271 7.42 -16.11 -7.96
C ASP A 271 8.08 -15.07 -8.87
N GLU A 272 7.36 -14.58 -9.89
CA GLU A 272 7.86 -13.55 -10.81
C GLU A 272 8.17 -12.24 -10.05
N PHE A 273 7.29 -11.83 -9.13
CA PHE A 273 7.51 -10.65 -8.29
C PHE A 273 8.72 -10.80 -7.36
N ALA A 274 8.92 -11.98 -6.77
CA ALA A 274 10.06 -12.25 -5.91
C ALA A 274 11.38 -12.16 -6.67
N LEU A 275 11.45 -12.80 -7.84
CA LEU A 275 12.61 -12.75 -8.74
C LEU A 275 12.95 -11.31 -9.14
N PHE A 276 11.94 -10.58 -9.63
CA PHE A 276 12.07 -9.16 -9.96
C PHE A 276 12.58 -8.34 -8.77
N ARG A 277 11.95 -8.49 -7.60
CA ARG A 277 12.27 -7.67 -6.41
C ARG A 277 13.69 -7.92 -5.92
N GLU A 278 14.16 -9.16 -5.94
CA GLU A 278 15.54 -9.48 -5.57
C GLU A 278 16.55 -8.85 -6.54
N GLN A 279 16.30 -8.95 -7.83
CA GLN A 279 17.13 -8.34 -8.85
C GLN A 279 17.13 -6.81 -8.73
N TYR A 280 15.95 -6.20 -8.54
CA TYR A 280 15.79 -4.76 -8.34
C TYR A 280 16.60 -4.27 -7.14
N VAL A 281 16.43 -4.88 -5.96
CA VAL A 281 17.13 -4.50 -4.72
C VAL A 281 18.64 -4.61 -4.90
N ARG A 282 19.12 -5.67 -5.57
CA ARG A 282 20.55 -5.86 -5.85
C ARG A 282 21.09 -4.76 -6.75
N MET A 283 20.42 -4.46 -7.86
CA MET A 283 20.85 -3.44 -8.82
C MET A 283 20.79 -2.04 -8.22
N TYR A 284 19.69 -1.71 -7.54
CA TYR A 284 19.52 -0.45 -6.82
C TYR A 284 20.63 -0.24 -5.79
N ALA A 285 20.93 -1.26 -4.98
CA ALA A 285 21.99 -1.15 -3.98
C ALA A 285 23.36 -0.93 -4.60
N ALA A 286 23.70 -1.64 -5.68
CA ALA A 286 24.96 -1.48 -6.38
C ALA A 286 25.09 -0.10 -7.02
N ALA A 287 24.04 0.41 -7.67
CA ALA A 287 24.03 1.75 -8.26
C ALA A 287 24.13 2.84 -7.18
N HIS A 288 23.38 2.69 -6.09
CA HIS A 288 23.41 3.60 -4.95
C HIS A 288 24.80 3.67 -4.31
N GLU A 289 25.45 2.52 -4.08
CA GLU A 289 26.80 2.46 -3.51
C GLU A 289 27.86 3.04 -4.46
N LYS A 290 27.70 2.87 -5.79
CA LYS A 290 28.57 3.52 -6.78
C LYS A 290 28.49 5.04 -6.73
N VAL A 291 27.29 5.60 -6.52
CA VAL A 291 27.06 7.05 -6.46
C VAL A 291 27.49 7.62 -5.11
N TYR A 292 27.10 6.98 -4.01
CA TYR A 292 27.41 7.40 -2.65
C TYR A 292 28.53 6.53 -2.07
N GLN A 293 29.74 6.63 -2.66
CA GLN A 293 30.91 5.97 -2.08
C GLN A 293 31.26 6.61 -0.74
N ALA A 294 31.45 5.80 0.31
CA ALA A 294 31.93 6.26 1.61
C ALA A 294 33.22 7.11 1.48
N VAL A 295 34.05 6.79 0.49
CA VAL A 295 35.28 7.52 0.13
C VAL A 295 35.00 9.00 -0.24
N ILE A 296 33.91 9.30 -0.96
CA ILE A 296 33.57 10.67 -1.35
C ILE A 296 33.14 11.47 -0.12
N ILE A 297 32.35 10.87 0.76
CA ILE A 297 31.90 11.50 2.01
C ILE A 297 33.09 11.78 2.93
N GLU A 298 34.03 10.84 3.05
CA GLU A 298 35.27 11.07 3.79
C GLU A 298 36.10 12.20 3.18
N LYS A 299 36.22 12.26 1.85
CA LYS A 299 36.89 13.37 1.17
C LYS A 299 36.21 14.72 1.46
N LEU A 300 34.88 14.80 1.38
CA LEU A 300 34.13 16.02 1.71
C LEU A 300 34.27 16.41 3.19
N LYS A 301 34.26 15.45 4.12
CA LYS A 301 34.53 15.70 5.55
C LYS A 301 35.96 16.21 5.80
N LYS A 302 36.96 15.69 5.04
CA LYS A 302 38.35 16.17 5.10
C LYS A 302 38.48 17.64 4.66
N ILE A 303 37.61 18.14 3.78
CA ILE A 303 37.61 19.56 3.38
C ILE A 303 37.34 20.47 4.57
N LYS A 304 36.41 20.12 5.48
CA LYS A 304 36.18 20.90 6.71
C LYS A 304 37.40 20.96 7.64
N GLN A 305 38.32 20.00 7.52
CA GLN A 305 39.59 19.95 8.26
C GLN A 305 40.75 20.59 7.49
N SER A 306 40.57 20.92 6.21
CA SER A 306 41.61 21.49 5.36
C SER A 306 42.12 22.84 5.90
N PRO A 307 43.39 23.18 5.64
CA PRO A 307 43.91 24.51 5.96
C PRO A 307 43.10 25.62 5.28
N GLY A 308 42.68 25.40 4.04
CA GLY A 308 41.91 26.38 3.26
C GLY A 308 40.57 26.73 3.89
N TYR A 309 39.79 25.72 4.27
CA TYR A 309 38.49 25.92 4.95
C TYR A 309 38.67 26.61 6.32
N ARG A 310 39.73 26.26 7.07
CA ARG A 310 40.06 26.95 8.32
C ARG A 310 40.45 28.41 8.11
N ALA A 311 41.14 28.74 7.02
CA ALA A 311 41.52 30.11 6.67
C ALA A 311 40.29 30.99 6.36
N ILE A 312 39.36 30.55 5.51
CA ILE A 312 38.12 31.31 5.23
C ILE A 312 37.25 31.48 6.49
N ARG A 313 37.22 30.48 7.38
CA ARG A 313 36.54 30.60 8.67
C ARG A 313 37.13 31.71 9.54
N LYS A 314 38.46 31.85 9.57
CA LYS A 314 39.15 32.93 10.30
C LYS A 314 38.87 34.30 9.70
N PHE A 315 38.79 34.43 8.37
CA PHE A 315 38.39 35.68 7.72
C PHE A 315 36.99 36.14 8.10
N ARG A 316 36.03 35.21 8.23
CA ARG A 316 34.67 35.52 8.67
C ARG A 316 34.61 36.16 10.07
N GLU A 317 35.60 35.90 10.93
CA GLU A 317 35.67 36.53 12.25
C GLU A 317 36.03 38.03 12.19
N ILE A 318 36.49 38.51 11.03
CA ILE A 318 36.72 39.94 10.77
C ILE A 318 35.40 40.58 10.32
N ARG A 319 34.76 41.32 11.22
CA ARG A 319 33.38 41.83 11.05
C ARG A 319 33.24 42.96 10.04
N SER A 320 34.34 43.66 9.72
CA SER A 320 34.32 44.91 8.97
C SER A 320 34.90 44.81 7.56
N LEU A 321 35.15 43.60 7.05
CA LEU A 321 35.61 43.41 5.68
C LEU A 321 34.45 43.50 4.68
N PRO A 322 34.63 44.19 3.54
CA PRO A 322 33.60 44.40 2.53
C PRO A 322 33.53 43.23 1.53
N VAL A 323 33.34 42.01 2.02
CA VAL A 323 33.32 40.79 1.18
C VAL A 323 31.99 40.06 1.39
N SER A 324 31.46 39.45 0.33
CA SER A 324 30.34 38.50 0.44
C SER A 324 30.70 37.35 1.41
N ASP A 325 29.68 36.78 2.08
CA ASP A 325 29.87 35.69 3.05
C ASP A 325 30.15 34.35 2.34
N TYR A 326 31.25 34.28 1.61
CA TYR A 326 31.71 33.09 0.87
C TYR A 326 31.84 31.88 1.80
N PHE A 327 32.21 32.10 3.07
CA PHE A 327 32.21 31.03 4.06
C PHE A 327 30.83 30.41 4.23
N LYS A 328 29.79 31.23 4.44
CA LYS A 328 28.42 30.74 4.62
C LYS A 328 27.93 29.98 3.37
N GLU A 329 28.17 30.53 2.18
CA GLU A 329 27.79 29.86 0.92
C GLU A 329 28.47 28.50 0.77
N ILE A 330 29.79 28.43 1.02
CA ILE A 330 30.56 27.18 0.90
C ILE A 330 30.15 26.18 2.00
N ASP A 331 29.93 26.63 3.23
CA ASP A 331 29.55 25.77 4.35
C ASP A 331 28.15 25.17 4.17
N GLU A 332 27.17 25.98 3.76
CA GLU A 332 25.82 25.51 3.45
C GLU A 332 25.82 24.50 2.30
N LYS A 333 26.54 24.78 1.20
CA LYS A 333 26.71 23.83 0.09
C LYS A 333 27.38 22.52 0.54
N LEU A 334 28.42 22.61 1.38
CA LEU A 334 29.17 21.44 1.85
C LEU A 334 28.36 20.59 2.82
N ASP A 335 27.58 21.21 3.72
CA ASP A 335 26.67 20.49 4.61
C ASP A 335 25.52 19.85 3.85
N GLN A 336 24.93 20.54 2.88
CA GLN A 336 23.91 19.97 2.01
C GLN A 336 24.47 18.76 1.23
N ALA A 337 25.69 18.87 0.70
CA ALA A 337 26.37 17.77 0.03
C ALA A 337 26.57 16.55 0.95
N ILE A 338 27.07 16.75 2.17
CA ILE A 338 27.28 15.67 3.13
C ILE A 338 25.96 15.05 3.61
N GLN A 339 24.94 15.88 3.87
CA GLN A 339 23.60 15.42 4.31
C GLN A 339 22.84 14.67 3.23
N SER A 340 23.02 15.06 1.96
CA SER A 340 22.39 14.38 0.82
C SER A 340 22.95 12.97 0.56
N CYS A 341 24.08 12.62 1.17
CA CYS A 341 24.71 11.32 1.01
C CYS A 341 24.12 10.29 1.99
N CYS A 342 23.44 9.27 1.46
CA CYS A 342 22.90 8.19 2.28
C CYS A 342 23.99 7.20 2.70
N LEU A 343 24.24 7.10 4.01
CA LEU A 343 25.23 6.19 4.60
C LEU A 343 24.66 4.83 5.02
N ARG A 344 23.34 4.66 5.00
CA ARG A 344 22.66 3.46 5.51
C ARG A 344 21.56 3.03 4.57
N LEU A 345 21.96 2.50 3.41
CA LEU A 345 21.03 1.76 2.58
C LEU A 345 20.64 0.46 3.29
N ASN A 346 19.38 0.32 3.67
CA ASN A 346 18.85 -0.91 4.22
C ASN A 346 18.13 -1.70 3.12
N ARG A 347 18.71 -2.83 2.73
CA ARG A 347 18.13 -3.71 1.70
C ARG A 347 16.76 -4.28 2.11
N ASN A 348 16.49 -4.43 3.40
CA ASN A 348 15.20 -4.91 3.88
C ASN A 348 14.10 -3.85 3.73
N ASP A 349 14.46 -2.57 3.87
CA ASP A 349 13.53 -1.47 3.61
C ASP A 349 13.21 -1.38 2.12
N LEU A 350 14.22 -1.63 1.26
CA LEU A 350 14.00 -1.70 -0.19
C LEU A 350 13.03 -2.80 -0.63
N LYS A 351 12.93 -3.91 0.13
CA LYS A 351 11.96 -4.97 -0.15
C LYS A 351 10.50 -4.55 0.14
N LYS A 352 10.30 -3.50 0.92
CA LYS A 352 8.98 -2.94 1.29
C LYS A 352 8.66 -1.66 0.52
N HIS A 353 9.68 -0.84 0.26
CA HIS A 353 9.57 0.43 -0.45
C HIS A 353 10.65 0.48 -1.53
N PRO A 354 10.32 0.66 -2.81
CA PRO A 354 11.31 0.56 -3.88
C PRO A 354 12.28 1.75 -3.94
N GLN A 355 12.20 2.71 -3.02
CA GLN A 355 13.08 3.88 -2.97
C GLN A 355 13.68 4.05 -1.57
N CYS A 356 14.94 4.46 -1.51
CA CYS A 356 15.59 4.85 -0.26
C CYS A 356 15.11 6.23 0.22
N LEU A 357 15.21 6.50 1.53
CA LEU A 357 14.87 7.78 2.15
C LEU A 357 15.67 8.99 1.59
N CYS A 358 16.81 8.74 0.93
CA CYS A 358 17.58 9.78 0.24
C CYS A 358 17.01 10.17 -1.12
N ASN A 359 15.90 9.56 -1.54
CA ASN A 359 15.23 9.76 -2.82
C ASN A 359 16.07 9.40 -4.06
N PHE A 360 17.15 8.64 -3.91
CA PHE A 360 17.94 8.13 -5.04
C PHE A 360 17.07 7.34 -6.02
N LEU A 361 17.27 7.60 -7.31
CA LEU A 361 16.65 6.86 -8.41
C LEU A 361 17.72 6.12 -9.21
N LEU A 362 17.37 4.95 -9.75
CA LEU A 362 18.23 4.25 -10.69
C LEU A 362 18.49 5.16 -11.91
N GLY A 363 19.76 5.30 -12.30
CA GLY A 363 20.16 6.22 -13.37
C GLY A 363 20.55 7.62 -12.91
N ASP A 364 20.34 7.95 -11.63
CA ASP A 364 20.89 9.18 -11.06
C ASP A 364 22.40 9.16 -11.25
N ARG A 365 22.89 10.20 -11.94
CA ARG A 365 24.32 10.44 -12.03
C ARG A 365 24.76 11.06 -10.71
N PRO A 366 25.98 10.78 -10.25
CA PRO A 366 26.54 11.53 -9.15
C PRO A 366 26.44 13.01 -9.51
N THR A 367 25.67 13.78 -8.74
CA THR A 367 25.79 15.23 -8.75
C THR A 367 27.27 15.51 -8.58
N SER A 368 27.84 16.33 -9.48
CA SER A 368 29.28 16.66 -9.56
C SER A 368 29.76 17.42 -8.33
N ILE A 369 29.63 16.83 -7.15
CA ILE A 369 30.11 17.29 -5.88
C ILE A 369 31.49 16.67 -5.73
N SER A 370 32.44 17.17 -6.52
CA SER A 370 33.83 16.76 -6.38
C SER A 370 34.49 17.58 -5.27
N ALA A 371 35.31 16.91 -4.47
CA ALA A 371 36.12 17.59 -3.47
C ALA A 371 37.00 18.69 -4.10
N GLU A 372 37.50 18.44 -5.31
CA GLU A 372 38.28 19.38 -6.11
C GLU A 372 37.52 20.67 -6.45
N SER A 373 36.20 20.59 -6.67
CA SER A 373 35.37 21.78 -6.93
C SER A 373 35.31 22.68 -5.70
N PHE A 374 35.10 22.09 -4.52
CA PHE A 374 35.10 22.83 -3.26
C PHE A 374 36.48 23.43 -2.94
N GLU A 375 37.57 22.70 -3.19
CA GLU A 375 38.93 23.23 -3.02
C GLU A 375 39.19 24.45 -3.91
N LYS A 376 38.72 24.41 -5.17
CA LYS A 376 38.78 25.56 -6.09
C LYS A 376 37.93 26.74 -5.60
N GLU A 377 36.69 26.51 -5.15
CA GLU A 377 35.84 27.56 -4.57
C GLU A 377 36.48 28.21 -3.34
N ILE A 378 37.05 27.40 -2.43
CA ILE A 378 37.78 27.89 -1.25
C ILE A 378 39.00 28.71 -1.66
N HIS A 379 39.76 28.27 -2.67
CA HIS A 379 40.92 29.01 -3.15
C HIS A 379 40.52 30.38 -3.71
N VAL A 380 39.46 30.45 -4.53
CA VAL A 380 38.94 31.72 -5.06
C VAL A 380 38.50 32.65 -3.92
N ALA A 381 37.77 32.13 -2.94
CA ALA A 381 37.33 32.89 -1.78
C ALA A 381 38.50 33.46 -0.97
N LEU A 382 39.56 32.66 -0.73
CA LEU A 382 40.76 33.14 -0.03
C LEU A 382 41.45 34.29 -0.77
N LYS A 383 41.59 34.18 -2.10
CA LYS A 383 42.17 35.26 -2.91
C LYS A 383 41.33 36.54 -2.82
N GLN A 384 40.00 36.43 -2.79
CA GLN A 384 39.12 37.58 -2.66
C GLN A 384 39.21 38.21 -1.26
N TYR A 385 39.22 37.42 -0.19
CA TYR A 385 39.43 37.94 1.17
C TYR A 385 40.76 38.68 1.32
N LEU A 386 41.85 38.14 0.75
CA LEU A 386 43.15 38.81 0.75
C LEU A 386 43.14 40.10 -0.04
N LYS A 387 42.58 40.09 -1.27
CA LYS A 387 42.46 41.31 -2.09
C LYS A 387 41.69 42.40 -1.35
N SER A 388 40.60 42.08 -0.69
CA SER A 388 39.82 43.06 0.08
C SER A 388 40.53 43.55 1.34
N MET A 389 41.40 42.75 1.96
CA MET A 389 42.29 43.26 3.02
C MET A 389 43.38 44.18 2.48
N GLN A 390 43.86 43.91 1.27
CA GLN A 390 44.92 44.67 0.59
C GLN A 390 44.41 45.91 -0.14
N GLU A 391 43.08 46.12 -0.18
CA GLU A 391 42.51 47.36 -0.69
C GLU A 391 43.11 48.55 0.07
N PRO A 392 43.55 49.61 -0.64
CA PRO A 392 44.29 50.73 -0.05
C PRO A 392 43.63 51.25 1.24
N ARG A 393 42.30 51.40 1.24
CA ARG A 393 41.55 51.90 2.41
C ARG A 393 41.64 50.98 3.64
N VAL A 394 41.62 49.67 3.45
CA VAL A 394 41.70 48.69 4.56
C VAL A 394 43.15 48.58 5.01
N ARG A 395 44.07 48.54 4.06
CA ARG A 395 45.51 48.50 4.28
C ARG A 395 46.02 49.70 5.09
N ASP A 396 45.74 50.92 4.65
CA ASP A 396 46.19 52.16 5.30
C ASP A 396 45.72 52.24 6.76
N ARG A 397 44.54 51.68 7.05
CA ARG A 397 43.97 51.67 8.40
C ARG A 397 44.63 50.65 9.30
N ILE A 398 44.94 49.47 8.76
CA ILE A 398 45.69 48.46 9.51
C ILE A 398 47.11 48.98 9.73
N GLU A 399 47.74 49.61 8.74
CA GLU A 399 49.07 50.24 8.85
C GLU A 399 49.10 51.38 9.87
N SER A 400 48.16 52.34 9.80
CA SER A 400 48.04 53.41 10.79
C SER A 400 47.75 52.88 12.21
N TYR A 401 46.97 51.79 12.33
CA TYR A 401 46.77 51.14 13.62
C TYR A 401 48.05 50.46 14.13
N MET A 402 48.86 49.87 13.25
CA MET A 402 50.13 49.23 13.63
C MET A 402 51.11 50.23 14.25
N GLU A 403 51.13 51.48 13.79
CA GLU A 403 51.97 52.55 14.37
C GLU A 403 51.60 52.88 15.83
N THR A 404 50.37 52.58 16.24
CA THR A 404 49.86 52.83 17.61
C THR A 404 50.03 51.65 18.56
N LEU A 405 50.59 50.53 18.09
CA LEU A 405 50.77 49.32 18.88
C LEU A 405 51.98 49.42 19.83
N GLN A 406 51.82 48.88 21.04
CA GLN A 406 52.91 48.75 22.02
C GLN A 406 53.86 47.60 21.65
N GLU A 407 55.10 47.65 22.17
CA GLU A 407 56.06 46.54 22.04
C GLU A 407 55.47 45.22 22.56
N GLY A 408 55.57 44.16 21.76
CA GLY A 408 54.97 42.84 22.03
C GLY A 408 53.64 42.57 21.33
N ALA A 409 53.02 43.56 20.68
CA ALA A 409 51.84 43.37 19.82
C ALA A 409 52.20 42.69 18.48
N PRO A 410 51.24 42.03 17.80
CA PRO A 410 51.52 41.22 16.60
C PRO A 410 51.70 42.05 15.31
N ALA A 411 52.40 43.19 15.37
CA ALA A 411 52.65 44.08 14.24
C ALA A 411 53.35 43.37 13.06
N GLY A 412 54.35 42.52 13.34
CA GLY A 412 55.02 41.73 12.31
C GLY A 412 54.10 40.74 11.61
N LYS A 413 53.15 40.12 12.33
CA LYS A 413 52.15 39.21 11.75
C LYS A 413 51.13 39.95 10.89
N LEU A 414 50.68 41.13 11.33
CA LEU A 414 49.78 41.99 10.57
C LEU A 414 50.43 42.46 9.27
N MET A 415 51.69 42.90 9.32
CA MET A 415 52.44 43.33 8.13
C MET A 415 52.71 42.16 7.19
N HIS A 416 52.99 40.96 7.71
CA HIS A 416 53.12 39.76 6.89
C HIS A 416 51.82 39.41 6.17
N LEU A 417 50.67 39.50 6.86
CA LEU A 417 49.35 39.25 6.29
C LEU A 417 48.99 40.25 5.18
N LEU A 418 49.30 41.54 5.35
CA LEU A 418 49.06 42.58 4.35
C LEU A 418 49.93 42.42 3.10
N ASN A 419 51.15 41.90 3.26
CA ASN A 419 52.09 41.68 2.16
C ASN A 419 52.02 40.27 1.57
N LEU A 420 51.07 39.44 2.02
CA LEU A 420 50.90 38.09 1.55
C LEU A 420 50.51 38.09 0.07
N LEU A 421 51.29 37.43 -0.78
CA LEU A 421 50.99 37.36 -2.20
C LEU A 421 49.81 36.43 -2.45
N ALA A 422 48.73 36.95 -3.04
CA ALA A 422 47.55 36.18 -3.38
C ALA A 422 47.79 35.10 -4.46
N ASP A 423 48.96 35.10 -5.11
CA ASP A 423 49.35 34.14 -6.15
C ASP A 423 50.25 33.00 -5.67
N LEU A 424 50.46 32.88 -4.35
CA LEU A 424 51.10 31.70 -3.79
C LEU A 424 50.29 30.41 -4.09
N PRO A 425 50.95 29.24 -4.15
CA PRO A 425 50.25 27.96 -4.24
C PRO A 425 49.27 27.79 -3.08
N PHE A 426 48.10 27.18 -3.36
CA PHE A 426 46.97 27.11 -2.43
C PHE A 426 47.33 26.62 -1.03
N ASP A 427 48.07 25.50 -0.93
CA ASP A 427 48.43 24.90 0.36
C ASP A 427 49.33 25.80 1.20
N HIS A 428 50.26 26.50 0.54
CA HIS A 428 51.15 27.47 1.19
C HIS A 428 50.37 28.70 1.63
N LEU A 429 49.51 29.23 0.75
CA LEU A 429 48.66 30.39 1.04
C LEU A 429 47.77 30.12 2.26
N ALA A 430 47.03 29.01 2.24
CA ALA A 430 46.13 28.63 3.33
C ALA A 430 46.88 28.41 4.65
N SER A 431 48.04 27.74 4.61
CA SER A 431 48.84 27.47 5.82
C SER A 431 49.43 28.75 6.42
N GLN A 432 49.90 29.69 5.59
CA GLN A 432 50.40 30.99 6.05
C GLN A 432 49.28 31.83 6.67
N ILE A 433 48.08 31.84 6.09
CA ILE A 433 46.93 32.53 6.68
C ILE A 433 46.54 31.92 8.02
N VAL A 434 46.45 30.58 8.12
CA VAL A 434 46.07 29.90 9.37
C VAL A 434 47.11 30.13 10.48
N SER A 435 48.40 30.12 10.16
CA SER A 435 49.47 30.36 11.15
C SER A 435 49.59 31.83 11.56
N THR A 436 49.29 32.76 10.66
CA THR A 436 49.41 34.20 10.91
C THR A 436 48.18 34.78 11.59
N MET A 437 46.96 34.37 11.19
CA MET A 437 45.70 34.86 11.76
C MET A 437 45.31 34.11 13.04
N ASP A 438 46.02 34.30 14.15
CA ASP A 438 45.53 33.86 15.45
C ASP A 438 44.41 34.78 15.99
N SER A 439 43.78 34.38 17.10
CA SER A 439 42.70 35.15 17.73
C SER A 439 43.14 36.56 18.13
N ASP A 440 44.44 36.76 18.40
CA ASP A 440 44.98 38.05 18.77
C ASP A 440 45.08 38.99 17.56
N VAL A 441 45.65 38.48 16.45
CA VAL A 441 45.69 39.18 15.16
C VAL A 441 44.28 39.56 14.69
N ILE A 442 43.32 38.63 14.73
CA ILE A 442 41.92 38.89 14.34
C ILE A 442 41.30 40.01 15.21
N ARG A 443 41.58 40.02 16.52
CA ARG A 443 41.11 41.05 17.44
C ARG A 443 41.71 42.42 17.09
N HIS A 444 43.00 42.47 16.77
CA HIS A 444 43.68 43.69 16.35
C HIS A 444 43.18 44.22 15.00
N ILE A 445 42.96 43.34 14.01
CA ILE A 445 42.33 43.72 12.74
C ILE A 445 40.94 44.29 12.98
N ASN A 446 40.09 43.60 13.76
CA ASN A 446 38.77 44.12 14.09
C ASN A 446 38.84 45.47 14.79
N ARG A 447 39.81 45.72 15.69
CA ARG A 447 40.03 47.02 16.34
C ARG A 447 40.48 48.11 15.36
N ALA A 448 41.41 47.81 14.47
CA ALA A 448 41.86 48.73 13.42
C ALA A 448 40.72 49.19 12.53
N LEU A 449 39.78 48.28 12.26
CA LEU A 449 38.62 48.53 11.41
C LEU A 449 37.39 49.07 12.18
N LYS A 450 37.39 49.01 13.52
CA LYS A 450 36.27 49.43 14.38
C LYS A 450 36.16 50.95 14.43
N GLY A 451 35.02 51.47 13.99
CA GLY A 451 34.63 52.86 14.24
C GLY A 451 34.97 53.88 13.17
N LYS A 452 35.65 53.50 12.07
CA LYS A 452 35.89 54.40 10.92
C LYS A 452 35.42 53.85 9.57
N ILE A 453 35.07 52.57 9.46
CA ILE A 453 34.42 52.05 8.23
C ILE A 453 32.91 52.25 8.41
N LYS A 454 32.34 53.29 7.78
CA LYS A 454 30.89 53.48 7.71
C LYS A 454 30.36 52.42 6.73
N VAL A 455 29.95 51.26 7.24
CA VAL A 455 29.23 50.26 6.45
C VAL A 455 27.75 50.63 6.51
N VAL A 456 27.22 51.10 5.39
CA VAL A 456 25.84 51.55 5.28
C VAL A 456 24.99 50.39 4.77
N GLU A 457 24.03 49.90 5.57
CA GLU A 457 23.13 48.84 5.16
C GLU A 457 21.98 49.41 4.30
N ARG A 458 21.75 48.83 3.11
CA ARG A 458 20.69 49.24 2.17
C ARG A 458 19.81 48.06 1.80
N ASN A 459 18.50 48.25 1.90
CA ASN A 459 17.52 47.22 1.58
C ASN A 459 17.16 47.27 0.09
N ILE A 460 17.57 46.27 -0.68
CA ILE A 460 17.33 46.21 -2.13
C ILE A 460 15.90 45.77 -2.47
N SER A 461 15.19 45.13 -1.54
CA SER A 461 13.79 44.72 -1.75
C SER A 461 12.88 45.94 -1.91
N LYS A 462 13.16 47.05 -1.22
CA LYS A 462 12.44 48.32 -1.43
C LYS A 462 12.65 48.85 -2.86
N PHE A 463 13.89 48.84 -3.34
CA PHE A 463 14.21 49.26 -4.71
C PHE A 463 13.56 48.36 -5.77
N PHE A 464 13.65 47.03 -5.61
CA PHE A 464 12.99 46.09 -6.52
C PHE A 464 11.47 46.26 -6.55
N ASN A 465 10.84 46.50 -5.40
CA ASN A 465 9.40 46.75 -5.33
C ASN A 465 8.99 48.02 -6.09
N GLU A 466 9.84 49.06 -6.09
CA GLU A 466 9.58 50.28 -6.88
C GLU A 466 9.74 50.09 -8.39
N LEU A 467 10.56 49.12 -8.80
CA LEU A 467 10.82 48.81 -10.21
C LEU A 467 9.84 47.78 -10.79
N LYS A 468 9.27 46.91 -9.95
CA LYS A 468 8.47 45.76 -10.39
C LYS A 468 7.25 46.20 -11.22
N GLY A 469 7.16 45.67 -12.44
CA GLY A 469 6.01 45.86 -13.34
C GLY A 469 5.94 47.25 -14.00
N ARG A 470 7.02 48.04 -13.99
CA ARG A 470 7.05 49.38 -14.58
C ARG A 470 8.12 49.47 -15.68
N HIS A 471 7.84 50.24 -16.73
CA HIS A 471 8.80 50.53 -17.80
C HIS A 471 9.61 51.79 -17.46
N PHE A 472 10.93 51.71 -17.59
CA PHE A 472 11.84 52.83 -17.37
C PHE A 472 12.75 53.00 -18.59
N THR A 473 13.07 54.24 -18.94
CA THR A 473 14.18 54.53 -19.85
C THR A 473 15.52 54.28 -19.15
N LYS A 474 16.60 54.01 -19.90
CA LYS A 474 17.95 53.79 -19.34
C LYS A 474 18.38 54.89 -18.36
N ASN A 475 18.14 56.15 -18.71
CA ASN A 475 18.46 57.30 -17.87
C ASN A 475 17.51 57.47 -16.68
N GLY A 476 16.26 57.00 -16.79
CA GLY A 476 15.31 56.97 -15.69
C GLY A 476 15.65 55.90 -14.65
N LEU A 477 16.07 54.72 -15.10
CA LEU A 477 16.53 53.64 -14.24
C LEU A 477 17.82 54.01 -13.50
N ARG A 478 18.79 54.62 -14.21
CA ARG A 478 20.04 55.10 -13.61
C ARG A 478 19.79 56.13 -12.51
N ARG A 479 18.97 57.16 -12.77
CA ARG A 479 18.61 58.16 -11.75
C ARG A 479 17.90 57.57 -10.55
N LYS A 480 17.03 56.57 -10.75
CA LYS A 480 16.38 55.87 -9.63
C LYS A 480 17.37 55.06 -8.81
N PHE A 481 18.36 54.44 -9.44
CA PHE A 481 19.41 53.70 -8.75
C PHE A 481 20.34 54.65 -7.97
N GLU A 482 20.76 55.76 -8.58
CA GLU A 482 21.54 56.81 -7.93
C GLU A 482 20.79 57.41 -6.73
N ALA A 483 19.50 57.74 -6.88
CA ALA A 483 18.68 58.23 -5.77
C ALA A 483 18.46 57.19 -4.65
N TRP A 484 18.45 55.90 -4.98
CA TRP A 484 18.40 54.83 -3.99
C TRP A 484 19.74 54.66 -3.25
N LEU A 485 20.85 54.81 -3.96
CA LEU A 485 22.19 54.83 -3.38
C LEU A 485 22.36 56.03 -2.43
N GLU A 486 22.00 57.25 -2.86
CA GLU A 486 22.26 58.51 -2.17
C GLU A 486 21.22 58.94 -1.11
N HIS A 487 20.30 58.06 -0.71
CA HIS A 487 19.13 58.38 0.14
C HIS A 487 19.32 59.55 1.12
N SER A 488 18.44 60.55 1.04
CA SER A 488 18.59 61.93 1.57
C SER A 488 18.82 62.10 3.08
N GLU A 489 18.66 61.06 3.88
CA GLU A 489 18.82 61.12 5.34
C GLU A 489 20.26 60.81 5.81
N ASP A 490 21.11 60.24 4.96
CA ASP A 490 22.46 59.83 5.35
C ASP A 490 23.39 59.84 4.11
N PRO A 491 24.02 60.99 3.78
CA PRO A 491 24.91 61.08 2.63
C PRO A 491 26.02 60.02 2.76
N ILE A 492 26.12 59.19 1.73
CA ILE A 492 27.17 58.17 1.64
C ILE A 492 28.41 58.89 1.17
N GLU A 493 29.40 59.05 2.04
CA GLU A 493 30.74 59.49 1.63
C GLU A 493 31.26 58.53 0.55
N ASP A 494 31.96 59.02 -0.48
CA ASP A 494 32.62 58.21 -1.52
C ASP A 494 33.56 57.11 -0.94
N GLY A 495 33.89 57.26 0.35
CA GLY A 495 34.64 56.36 1.23
C GLY A 495 33.92 55.10 1.74
N ALA A 496 32.58 55.09 1.76
CA ALA A 496 31.79 54.13 2.53
C ALA A 496 31.49 52.82 1.77
N PHE A 497 31.44 51.70 2.50
CA PHE A 497 31.01 50.41 1.93
C PHE A 497 29.51 50.23 2.12
N ILE A 498 28.84 49.72 1.09
CA ILE A 498 27.39 49.49 1.12
C ILE A 498 27.12 48.00 1.29
N LYS A 499 26.50 47.63 2.40
CA LYS A 499 26.01 46.26 2.62
C LYS A 499 24.58 46.16 2.11
N ILE A 500 24.33 45.27 1.16
CA ILE A 500 22.98 45.06 0.63
C ILE A 500 22.27 43.99 1.46
N SER A 501 21.08 44.32 1.98
CA SER A 501 20.18 43.38 2.65
C SER A 501 18.95 43.10 1.78
N MET A 502 18.48 41.85 1.79
CA MET A 502 17.14 41.50 1.32
C MET A 502 16.21 41.42 2.51
N GLY A 503 15.13 42.18 2.51
CA GLY A 503 14.06 42.01 3.49
C GLY A 503 13.34 40.70 3.22
N LEU A 504 13.56 39.69 4.06
CA LEU A 504 12.64 38.55 4.16
C LEU A 504 11.30 39.10 4.62
N LYS A 505 10.29 39.04 3.75
CA LYS A 505 8.89 39.17 4.20
C LYS A 505 8.68 38.10 5.27
N LYS A 506 8.41 38.52 6.51
CA LYS A 506 7.67 37.69 7.46
C LYS A 506 6.24 37.54 6.96
#